data_AF-A0A2A5XKF1-F1
#
_entry.id   AF-A0A2A5XKF1-F1
#
_cell.length_a   1.000
_cell.length_b   1.000
_cell.length_c   1.000
_cell.angle_alpha   90.00
_cell.angle_beta   90.00
_cell.angle_gamma   90.00
#
_symmetry.space_group_name_H-M   'P 1'
#
loop_
_entity.id
_entity.type
_entity.pdbx_description
1 polymer ?
#
loop_
_entity_poly.entity_id
_entity_poly.type
_entity_poly.pdbx_seq_one_letter_code
_entity_poly.pdbx_strand_id
1 'polypeptide(L)'
;MKMKLFIVSLSIVFSCIAQEGTFEVNDLNFRTFLQENHSEIFINDSLLDINLCSNITSIDCSSSEINNLDGIHYFENLTALNCSYNQLTQLPELPPNLITLNTSHCINLNTIESLPNTLEFIDCSYNQIIILPDLPSNLKQLYCAVNSLYSLPNIPYNLTHIDCSFNNITSLPYLPENLAHINCSYNQLTSLPDLPSNLGLLYNNPLNIFNNNIECVGDYSEIFEELLGIYPHCVDSNNIITQDVNLPLGWSIFSIYGLTPNMNLDNILNPISSDVIMAKDNYGAVYLSEYNYNGVGEIELGEAYQIKTSNATSLSLNVEYIEPETNPLVLNAGWNMIGYLRNQPALADLVLNELILCNNLILAKDEHGDVLIPSWNFNGIGNMEPGKGYQVKVEENTLLHFLPNNINY
;
A
#
# COMPACT_ATOMS: atom_id res chain seq x y z
N MET A 1 44.61 56.18 -28.15
CA MET A 1 45.13 54.80 -28.07
C MET A 1 44.90 54.31 -26.65
N LYS A 2 43.78 53.63 -26.39
CA LYS A 2 43.37 53.22 -25.02
C LYS A 2 44.07 51.91 -24.66
N MET A 3 44.89 51.94 -23.62
CA MET A 3 45.57 50.79 -23.04
C MET A 3 44.56 49.99 -22.21
N LYS A 4 44.18 48.77 -22.64
CA LYS A 4 43.33 47.87 -21.87
C LYS A 4 44.20 47.13 -20.86
N LEU A 5 43.92 47.39 -19.58
CA LEU A 5 44.46 46.68 -18.42
C LEU A 5 43.84 45.27 -18.38
N PHE A 6 44.65 44.23 -18.53
CA PHE A 6 44.22 42.83 -18.36
C PHE A 6 44.33 42.49 -16.86
N ILE A 7 43.20 42.47 -16.17
CA ILE A 7 43.11 41.93 -14.81
C ILE A 7 42.97 40.42 -14.96
N VAL A 8 44.00 39.67 -14.57
CA VAL A 8 43.91 38.22 -14.41
C VAL A 8 43.15 37.99 -13.11
N SER A 9 41.87 37.63 -13.20
CA SER A 9 41.11 37.12 -12.07
C SER A 9 41.67 35.75 -11.70
N LEU A 10 42.44 35.71 -10.62
CA LEU A 10 42.85 34.47 -9.97
C LEU A 10 41.58 33.82 -9.40
N SER A 11 40.94 32.97 -10.20
CA SER A 11 39.87 32.09 -9.76
C SER A 11 40.53 31.04 -8.88
N ILE A 12 40.35 31.19 -7.56
CA ILE A 12 40.57 30.08 -6.64
C ILE A 12 39.48 29.07 -6.98
N VAL A 13 39.86 28.09 -7.80
CA VAL A 13 39.09 26.87 -7.98
C VAL A 13 39.14 26.18 -6.62
N PHE A 14 38.10 26.35 -5.80
CA PHE A 14 37.79 25.31 -4.83
C PHE A 14 37.39 24.10 -5.66
N SER A 15 38.38 23.25 -5.95
CA SER A 15 38.10 21.87 -6.32
C SER A 15 37.38 21.28 -5.11
N CYS A 16 36.06 21.20 -5.18
CA CYS A 16 35.31 20.24 -4.39
C CYS A 16 35.78 18.86 -4.90
N ILE A 17 36.87 18.39 -4.32
CA ILE A 17 37.16 16.97 -4.31
C ILE A 17 36.05 16.45 -3.39
N ALA A 18 34.99 15.89 -3.98
CA ALA A 18 34.19 14.93 -3.26
C ALA A 18 35.18 13.86 -2.80
N GLN A 19 35.56 13.90 -1.54
CA GLN A 19 36.30 12.82 -0.92
C GLN A 19 35.28 11.68 -0.83
N GLU A 20 35.32 10.80 -1.83
CA GLU A 20 34.61 9.51 -1.82
C GLU A 20 34.72 8.93 -0.41
N GLY A 21 33.57 8.70 0.25
CA GLY A 21 33.55 8.08 1.57
C GLY A 21 33.33 9.00 2.78
N THR A 22 32.98 10.28 2.62
CA THR A 22 32.84 11.20 3.78
C THR A 22 31.55 12.02 3.77
N PHE A 23 31.06 12.40 4.97
CA PHE A 23 29.84 13.21 5.14
C PHE A 23 29.97 14.24 6.28
N GLU A 24 29.41 15.44 6.11
CA GLU A 24 29.41 16.50 7.12
C GLU A 24 28.08 16.55 7.88
N VAL A 25 28.11 16.28 9.20
CA VAL A 25 26.91 16.28 10.05
C VAL A 25 26.59 17.69 10.51
N ASN A 26 25.62 18.36 9.90
CA ASN A 26 25.35 19.78 10.15
C ASN A 26 24.74 20.09 11.52
N ASP A 27 23.94 19.18 12.08
CA ASP A 27 23.32 19.38 13.40
C ASP A 27 24.37 19.21 14.51
N LEU A 28 24.56 20.26 15.31
CA LEU A 28 25.58 20.28 16.37
C LEU A 28 25.30 19.25 17.45
N ASN A 29 24.03 19.04 17.81
CA ASN A 29 23.65 18.12 18.87
C ASN A 29 23.79 16.67 18.40
N PHE A 30 23.38 16.37 17.17
CA PHE A 30 23.57 15.05 16.58
C PHE A 30 25.06 14.72 16.42
N ARG A 31 25.85 15.69 15.95
CA ARG A 31 27.30 15.56 15.85
C ARG A 31 27.94 15.30 17.22
N THR A 32 27.56 16.06 18.24
CA THR A 32 28.07 15.89 19.61
C THR A 32 27.71 14.51 20.14
N PHE A 33 26.47 14.07 19.95
CA PHE A 33 26.03 12.73 20.32
C PHE A 33 26.90 11.64 19.67
N LEU A 34 27.10 11.71 18.35
CA LEU A 34 27.93 10.74 17.63
C LEU A 34 29.39 10.78 18.09
N GLN A 35 29.93 11.96 18.44
CA GLN A 35 31.29 12.08 18.96
C GLN A 35 31.45 11.47 20.35
N GLU A 36 30.45 11.60 21.22
CA GLU A 36 30.49 11.04 22.57
C GLU A 36 30.32 9.52 22.59
N ASN A 37 29.52 8.97 21.66
CA ASN A 37 29.13 7.56 21.67
C ASN A 37 29.83 6.71 20.59
N HIS A 38 30.26 7.33 19.50
CA HIS A 38 30.80 6.67 18.30
C HIS A 38 32.02 7.43 17.72
N SER A 39 32.92 7.93 18.57
CA SER A 39 34.08 8.73 18.14
C SER A 39 34.93 8.08 17.02
N GLU A 40 34.90 6.76 16.90
CA GLU A 40 35.64 5.96 15.92
C GLU A 40 35.25 6.23 14.47
N ILE A 41 34.07 6.79 14.20
CA ILE A 41 33.59 7.04 12.83
C ILE A 41 33.97 8.44 12.32
N PHE A 42 34.62 9.28 13.13
CA PHE A 42 35.00 10.64 12.74
C PHE A 42 36.44 10.72 12.24
N ILE A 43 36.62 11.35 11.09
CA ILE A 43 37.94 11.70 10.54
C ILE A 43 38.49 12.95 11.25
N ASN A 44 37.59 13.87 11.60
CA ASN A 44 37.85 15.10 12.34
C ASN A 44 36.58 15.58 13.05
N ASP A 45 36.61 16.75 13.70
CA ASP A 45 35.54 17.32 14.52
C ASP A 45 34.16 17.47 13.83
N SER A 46 34.00 17.22 12.52
CA SER A 46 32.72 17.41 11.80
C SER A 46 32.46 16.39 10.68
N LEU A 47 33.48 15.66 10.25
CA LEU A 47 33.44 14.81 9.07
C LEU A 47 33.39 13.33 9.45
N LEU A 48 32.30 12.66 9.09
CA LEU A 48 32.12 11.21 9.19
C LEU A 48 32.89 10.48 8.09
N ASP A 49 33.49 9.34 8.43
CA ASP A 49 33.89 8.29 7.48
C ASP A 49 32.71 7.32 7.30
N ILE A 50 32.02 7.39 6.16
CA ILE A 50 30.81 6.60 5.92
C ILE A 50 31.09 5.09 5.93
N ASN A 51 32.32 4.66 5.64
CA ASN A 51 32.66 3.24 5.63
C ASN A 51 32.66 2.65 7.06
N LEU A 52 32.97 3.48 8.06
CA LEU A 52 33.02 3.07 9.47
C LEU A 52 31.63 3.05 10.11
N CYS A 53 30.65 3.78 9.57
CA CYS A 53 29.25 3.78 10.03
C CYS A 53 28.61 2.38 9.94
N SER A 54 29.08 1.53 9.02
CA SER A 54 28.60 0.15 8.85
C SER A 54 28.81 -0.76 10.07
N ASN A 55 29.65 -0.37 11.04
CA ASN A 55 29.84 -1.17 12.27
C ASN A 55 28.76 -0.94 13.33
N ILE A 56 27.90 0.07 13.16
CA ILE A 56 26.92 0.48 14.15
C ILE A 56 25.56 -0.10 13.79
N THR A 57 24.99 -0.89 14.72
CA THR A 57 23.72 -1.60 14.51
C THR A 57 22.56 -0.98 15.30
N SER A 58 22.83 -0.10 16.26
CA SER A 58 21.82 0.59 17.05
C SER A 58 22.28 1.98 17.47
N ILE A 59 21.39 2.96 17.39
CA ILE A 59 21.57 4.34 17.83
C ILE A 59 20.37 4.72 18.70
N ASP A 60 20.64 5.16 19.93
CA ASP A 60 19.68 5.84 20.79
C ASP A 60 20.16 7.25 21.07
N CYS A 61 19.66 8.21 20.28
CA CYS A 61 19.91 9.63 20.42
C CYS A 61 18.68 10.36 21.00
N SER A 62 17.89 9.67 21.81
CA SER A 62 16.70 10.27 22.43
C SER A 62 17.06 11.41 23.37
N SER A 63 16.15 12.38 23.52
CA SER A 63 16.29 13.53 24.42
C SER A 63 17.58 14.35 24.24
N SER A 64 18.11 14.43 23.01
CA SER A 64 19.39 15.07 22.70
C SER A 64 19.23 16.45 22.05
N GLU A 65 18.00 17.01 22.05
CA GLU A 65 17.67 18.30 21.42
C GLU A 65 18.08 18.37 19.92
N ILE A 66 18.07 17.24 19.22
CA ILE A 66 18.47 17.14 17.81
C ILE A 66 17.38 17.74 16.93
N ASN A 67 17.77 18.58 15.96
CA ASN A 67 16.85 19.19 14.99
C ASN A 67 16.90 18.50 13.63
N ASN A 68 18.04 17.88 13.29
CA ASN A 68 18.24 17.22 12.00
C ASN A 68 19.16 15.99 12.14
N LEU A 69 18.78 14.87 11.53
CA LEU A 69 19.50 13.59 11.50
C LEU A 69 20.24 13.32 10.18
N ASP A 70 20.44 14.32 9.33
CA ASP A 70 21.15 14.18 8.05
C ASP A 70 22.44 13.36 8.19
N GLY A 71 22.61 12.40 7.29
CA GLY A 71 23.72 11.44 7.31
C GLY A 71 23.41 10.12 8.01
N ILE A 72 22.26 9.99 8.68
CA ILE A 72 21.85 8.72 9.30
C ILE A 72 21.71 7.58 8.29
N HIS A 73 21.37 7.86 7.02
CA HIS A 73 21.23 6.84 5.97
C HIS A 73 22.52 6.06 5.66
N TYR A 74 23.70 6.62 5.99
CA TYR A 74 24.99 5.93 5.81
C TYR A 74 25.24 4.80 6.81
N PHE A 75 24.42 4.67 7.85
CA PHE A 75 24.52 3.60 8.83
C PHE A 75 23.82 2.35 8.29
N GLU A 76 24.35 1.75 7.22
CA GLU A 76 23.68 0.71 6.43
C GLU A 76 23.29 -0.54 7.24
N ASN A 77 24.01 -0.87 8.31
CA ASN A 77 23.71 -2.01 9.19
C ASN A 77 22.88 -1.62 10.44
N LEU A 78 22.38 -0.38 10.50
CA LEU A 78 21.56 0.08 11.61
C LEU A 78 20.20 -0.63 11.59
N THR A 79 19.94 -1.43 12.62
CA THR A 79 18.67 -2.13 12.80
C THR A 79 17.74 -1.43 13.78
N ALA A 80 18.25 -0.55 14.64
CA ALA A 80 17.45 0.14 15.65
C ALA A 80 17.82 1.62 15.78
N LEU A 81 16.84 2.50 15.60
CA LEU A 81 16.99 3.95 15.76
C LEU A 81 15.93 4.47 16.74
N ASN A 82 16.37 4.99 17.88
CA ASN A 82 15.56 5.77 18.78
C ASN A 82 16.02 7.24 18.73
N CYS A 83 15.18 8.10 18.17
CA CYS A 83 15.39 9.55 18.14
C CYS A 83 14.22 10.30 18.80
N SER A 84 13.55 9.66 19.76
CA SER A 84 12.43 10.25 20.50
C SER A 84 12.83 11.48 21.33
N TYR A 85 11.85 12.31 21.70
CA TYR A 85 12.07 13.53 22.50
C TYR A 85 13.08 14.53 21.89
N ASN A 86 13.16 14.59 20.58
CA ASN A 86 13.97 15.55 19.84
C ASN A 86 13.13 16.67 19.20
N GLN A 87 13.76 17.60 18.48
CA GLN A 87 13.13 18.77 17.86
C GLN A 87 13.01 18.62 16.34
N LEU A 88 12.98 17.37 15.84
CA LEU A 88 12.88 17.06 14.42
C LEU A 88 11.63 17.68 13.80
N THR A 89 11.79 18.34 12.66
CA THR A 89 10.68 18.85 11.83
C THR A 89 10.35 17.93 10.67
N GLN A 90 11.33 17.13 10.24
CA GLN A 90 11.25 16.14 9.17
C GLN A 90 12.25 15.01 9.47
N LEU A 91 12.03 13.85 8.86
CA LEU A 91 13.02 12.77 8.84
C LEU A 91 13.83 12.85 7.53
N PRO A 92 15.16 12.66 7.57
CA PRO A 92 15.94 12.41 6.36
C PRO A 92 15.63 11.01 5.81
N GLU A 93 16.30 10.64 4.70
CA GLU A 93 16.32 9.24 4.26
C GLU A 93 16.82 8.35 5.42
N LEU A 94 16.07 7.27 5.70
CA LEU A 94 16.36 6.36 6.80
C LEU A 94 17.27 5.22 6.33
N PRO A 95 18.04 4.58 7.24
CA PRO A 95 18.82 3.39 6.92
C PRO A 95 17.96 2.28 6.30
N PRO A 96 18.42 1.61 5.23
CA PRO A 96 17.60 0.67 4.48
C PRO A 96 17.27 -0.64 5.25
N ASN A 97 18.08 -1.00 6.25
CA ASN A 97 17.93 -2.23 7.03
C ASN A 97 17.32 -2.03 8.43
N LEU A 98 16.63 -0.89 8.64
CA LEU A 98 16.06 -0.55 9.94
C LEU A 98 14.88 -1.46 10.30
N ILE A 99 14.94 -2.08 11.48
CA ILE A 99 13.91 -2.98 12.00
C ILE A 99 13.01 -2.24 13.00
N THR A 100 13.59 -1.35 13.81
CA THR A 100 12.84 -0.58 14.82
C THR A 100 13.11 0.91 14.70
N LEU A 101 12.05 1.71 14.60
CA LEU A 101 12.10 3.16 14.56
C LEU A 101 11.25 3.76 15.69
N ASN A 102 11.84 4.63 16.50
CA ASN A 102 11.13 5.44 17.48
C ASN A 102 11.41 6.92 17.25
N THR A 103 10.40 7.65 16.80
CA THR A 103 10.36 9.10 16.56
C THR A 103 9.32 9.78 17.45
N SER A 104 8.93 9.14 18.55
CA SER A 104 7.89 9.67 19.44
C SER A 104 8.34 10.96 20.13
N HIS A 105 7.38 11.82 20.48
CA HIS A 105 7.65 13.11 21.15
C HIS A 105 8.59 14.06 20.38
N CYS A 106 8.69 13.92 19.06
CA CYS A 106 9.31 14.91 18.18
C CYS A 106 8.29 16.00 17.82
N ILE A 107 7.96 16.86 18.79
CA ILE A 107 6.76 17.72 18.79
C ILE A 107 6.52 18.61 17.56
N ASN A 108 7.49 18.79 16.66
CA ASN A 108 7.37 19.57 15.43
C ASN A 108 7.32 18.71 14.15
N LEU A 109 7.44 17.38 14.26
CA LEU A 109 7.40 16.44 13.15
C LEU A 109 5.95 16.32 12.66
N ASN A 110 5.72 16.73 11.41
CA ASN A 110 4.37 16.78 10.83
C ASN A 110 4.20 15.88 9.60
N THR A 111 5.29 15.34 9.06
CA THR A 111 5.29 14.42 7.90
C THR A 111 6.32 13.32 8.08
N ILE A 112 6.03 12.17 7.49
CA ILE A 112 6.98 11.07 7.24
C ILE A 112 6.82 10.71 5.77
N GLU A 113 7.85 10.92 4.95
CA GLU A 113 7.74 10.74 3.49
C GLU A 113 7.81 9.27 3.07
N SER A 114 8.72 8.51 3.66
CA SER A 114 8.91 7.09 3.35
C SER A 114 9.42 6.33 4.57
N LEU A 115 9.20 5.02 4.54
CA LEU A 115 9.62 4.09 5.58
C LEU A 115 10.35 2.91 4.92
N PRO A 116 11.48 2.44 5.48
CA PRO A 116 12.13 1.22 5.01
C PRO A 116 11.20 0.00 5.11
N ASN A 117 11.15 -0.82 4.06
CA ASN A 117 10.32 -2.04 4.00
C ASN A 117 10.71 -3.13 5.03
N THR A 118 11.83 -2.94 5.72
CA THR A 118 12.40 -3.84 6.73
C THR A 118 11.84 -3.60 8.15
N LEU A 119 11.14 -2.50 8.37
CA LEU A 119 10.63 -2.15 9.71
C LEU A 119 9.59 -3.15 10.21
N GLU A 120 9.76 -3.59 11.46
CA GLU A 120 8.82 -4.41 12.22
C GLU A 120 8.14 -3.62 13.35
N PHE A 121 8.75 -2.52 13.81
CA PHE A 121 8.24 -1.67 14.87
C PHE A 121 8.38 -0.19 14.52
N ILE A 122 7.29 0.55 14.64
CA ILE A 122 7.28 2.01 14.51
C ILE A 122 6.54 2.63 15.69
N ASP A 123 7.19 3.57 16.35
CA ASP A 123 6.54 4.52 17.27
C ASP A 123 6.78 5.95 16.80
N CYS A 124 5.71 6.58 16.30
CA CYS A 124 5.66 7.98 15.90
C CYS A 124 4.61 8.75 16.69
N SER A 125 4.33 8.33 17.92
CA SER A 125 3.32 8.94 18.80
C SER A 125 3.76 10.32 19.30
N TYR A 126 2.80 11.15 19.73
CA TYR A 126 3.07 12.49 20.28
C TYR A 126 3.81 13.42 19.31
N ASN A 127 3.36 13.45 18.06
CA ASN A 127 3.86 14.32 17.00
C ASN A 127 2.72 15.21 16.44
N GLN A 128 2.93 15.85 15.29
CA GLN A 128 1.92 16.64 14.57
C GLN A 128 1.60 16.03 13.20
N ILE A 129 1.74 14.71 13.07
CA ILE A 129 1.62 14.01 11.79
C ILE A 129 0.17 14.06 11.31
N ILE A 130 -0.02 14.48 10.06
CA ILE A 130 -1.35 14.62 9.44
C ILE A 130 -1.68 13.41 8.57
N ILE A 131 -0.67 12.76 8.00
CA ILE A 131 -0.80 11.56 7.18
C ILE A 131 0.43 10.66 7.37
N LEU A 132 0.21 9.34 7.42
CA LEU A 132 1.28 8.34 7.38
C LEU A 132 1.50 7.89 5.92
N PRO A 133 2.75 7.57 5.52
CA PRO A 133 3.01 6.90 4.26
C PRO A 133 2.54 5.44 4.31
N ASP A 134 2.71 4.72 3.20
CA ASP A 134 2.45 3.28 3.17
C ASP A 134 3.27 2.55 4.25
N LEU A 135 2.60 1.62 4.95
CA LEU A 135 3.22 0.86 6.01
C LEU A 135 4.04 -0.31 5.43
N PRO A 136 5.25 -0.56 5.94
CA PRO A 136 6.06 -1.71 5.56
C PRO A 136 5.31 -3.05 5.75
N SER A 137 5.42 -3.96 4.78
CA SER A 137 4.70 -5.25 4.82
C SER A 137 5.12 -6.17 5.99
N ASN A 138 6.31 -5.95 6.55
CA ASN A 138 6.83 -6.67 7.71
C ASN A 138 6.43 -6.05 9.06
N LEU A 139 5.72 -4.92 9.05
CA LEU A 139 5.38 -4.21 10.27
C LEU A 139 4.50 -5.06 11.19
N LYS A 140 4.89 -5.17 12.45
CA LYS A 140 4.17 -5.93 13.49
C LYS A 140 3.48 -5.03 14.50
N GLN A 141 4.06 -3.85 14.78
CA GLN A 141 3.53 -2.90 15.75
C GLN A 141 3.63 -1.47 15.22
N LEU A 142 2.51 -0.75 15.31
CA LEU A 142 2.41 0.67 14.97
C LEU A 142 1.83 1.45 16.15
N TYR A 143 2.60 2.41 16.65
CA TYR A 143 2.14 3.41 17.60
C TYR A 143 2.17 4.78 16.94
N CYS A 144 0.99 5.34 16.67
CA CYS A 144 0.82 6.65 16.05
C CYS A 144 -0.17 7.54 16.83
N ALA A 145 -0.29 7.27 18.13
CA ALA A 145 -1.21 7.98 19.01
C ALA A 145 -0.83 9.45 19.19
N VAL A 146 -1.80 10.31 19.49
CA VAL A 146 -1.58 11.75 19.76
C VAL A 146 -0.90 12.43 18.57
N ASN A 147 -1.60 12.44 17.45
CA ASN A 147 -1.21 13.10 16.20
C ASN A 147 -2.42 13.89 15.65
N SER A 148 -2.40 14.26 14.36
CA SER A 148 -3.53 14.90 13.65
C SER A 148 -3.97 14.08 12.44
N LEU A 149 -3.85 12.75 12.51
CA LEU A 149 -4.22 11.84 11.44
C LEU A 149 -5.73 11.89 11.21
N TYR A 150 -6.16 12.06 9.96
CA TYR A 150 -7.58 12.00 9.57
C TYR A 150 -7.97 10.65 8.97
N SER A 151 -7.00 9.80 8.66
CA SER A 151 -7.16 8.43 8.18
C SER A 151 -5.92 7.60 8.52
N LEU A 152 -6.06 6.28 8.49
CA LEU A 152 -4.92 5.36 8.49
C LEU A 152 -4.67 4.85 7.06
N PRO A 153 -3.40 4.58 6.69
CA PRO A 153 -3.07 3.81 5.49
C PRO A 153 -3.52 2.36 5.66
N ASN A 154 -3.31 1.52 4.65
CA ASN A 154 -3.57 0.10 4.79
C ASN A 154 -2.75 -0.54 5.89
N ILE A 155 -3.41 -1.43 6.60
CA ILE A 155 -2.82 -2.19 7.66
C ILE A 155 -2.20 -3.47 7.05
N PRO A 156 -0.87 -3.65 7.10
CA PRO A 156 -0.23 -4.80 6.49
C PRO A 156 -0.65 -6.09 7.23
N TYR A 157 -0.72 -7.20 6.49
CA TYR A 157 -1.19 -8.49 7.02
C TYR A 157 -0.47 -8.96 8.29
N ASN A 158 0.81 -8.60 8.46
CA ASN A 158 1.60 -9.01 9.63
C ASN A 158 1.40 -8.13 10.87
N LEU A 159 0.61 -7.05 10.78
CA LEU A 159 0.42 -6.13 11.88
C LEU A 159 -0.44 -6.76 12.97
N THR A 160 0.07 -6.75 14.18
CA THR A 160 -0.57 -7.36 15.35
C THR A 160 -1.08 -6.32 16.33
N HIS A 161 -0.48 -5.12 16.36
CA HIS A 161 -0.82 -4.05 17.30
C HIS A 161 -0.89 -2.70 16.61
N ILE A 162 -1.97 -1.97 16.86
CA ILE A 162 -2.14 -0.58 16.47
C ILE A 162 -2.57 0.24 17.68
N ASP A 163 -1.88 1.34 17.95
CA ASP A 163 -2.43 2.45 18.73
C ASP A 163 -2.50 3.70 17.86
N CYS A 164 -3.71 4.07 17.44
CA CYS A 164 -4.03 5.27 16.68
C CYS A 164 -4.90 6.23 17.49
N SER A 165 -4.91 6.11 18.82
CA SER A 165 -5.74 6.94 19.69
C SER A 165 -5.36 8.42 19.66
N PHE A 166 -6.31 9.29 20.03
CA PHE A 166 -6.11 10.75 20.03
C PHE A 166 -5.68 11.28 18.66
N ASN A 167 -6.52 11.04 17.66
CA ASN A 167 -6.37 11.53 16.30
C ASN A 167 -7.72 12.09 15.80
N ASN A 168 -7.82 12.38 14.51
CA ASN A 168 -9.01 12.91 13.84
C ASN A 168 -9.59 11.89 12.84
N ILE A 169 -9.37 10.58 13.06
CA ILE A 169 -9.74 9.53 12.12
C ILE A 169 -11.26 9.39 12.05
N THR A 170 -11.82 9.42 10.84
CA THR A 170 -13.27 9.34 10.59
C THR A 170 -13.77 7.95 10.22
N SER A 171 -12.88 7.10 9.71
CA SER A 171 -13.15 5.69 9.39
C SER A 171 -11.88 4.85 9.53
N LEU A 172 -12.02 3.59 9.90
CA LEU A 172 -10.91 2.63 9.89
C LEU A 172 -10.85 1.91 8.53
N PRO A 173 -9.64 1.58 8.03
CA PRO A 173 -9.49 0.66 6.91
C PRO A 173 -9.88 -0.77 7.33
N TYR A 174 -9.77 -1.72 6.40
CA TYR A 174 -9.86 -3.14 6.73
C TYR A 174 -8.83 -3.52 7.81
N LEU A 175 -9.25 -4.38 8.73
CA LEU A 175 -8.43 -4.87 9.84
C LEU A 175 -8.05 -6.33 9.55
N PRO A 176 -6.75 -6.64 9.35
CA PRO A 176 -6.33 -7.96 8.93
C PRO A 176 -6.52 -9.01 10.02
N GLU A 177 -6.68 -10.27 9.62
CA GLU A 177 -6.91 -11.41 10.53
C GLU A 177 -5.81 -11.61 11.60
N ASN A 178 -4.59 -11.11 11.42
CA ASN A 178 -3.55 -11.20 12.45
C ASN A 178 -3.60 -10.10 13.51
N LEU A 179 -4.48 -9.10 13.35
CA LEU A 179 -4.57 -7.98 14.28
C LEU A 179 -5.09 -8.49 15.63
N ALA A 180 -4.25 -8.35 16.65
CA ALA A 180 -4.53 -8.84 18.00
C ALA A 180 -4.97 -7.72 18.96
N HIS A 181 -4.58 -6.48 18.67
CA HIS A 181 -4.92 -5.31 19.47
C HIS A 181 -5.08 -4.05 18.60
N ILE A 182 -6.16 -3.30 18.83
CA ILE A 182 -6.38 -1.97 18.27
C ILE A 182 -6.94 -1.00 19.32
N ASN A 183 -6.23 0.11 19.50
CA ASN A 183 -6.72 1.27 20.23
C ASN A 183 -6.99 2.42 19.25
N CYS A 184 -8.27 2.70 18.99
CA CYS A 184 -8.72 3.82 18.16
C CYS A 184 -9.54 4.84 18.97
N SER A 185 -9.38 4.86 20.28
CA SER A 185 -10.08 5.80 21.17
C SER A 185 -9.75 7.26 20.87
N TYR A 186 -10.65 8.18 21.22
CA TYR A 186 -10.49 9.62 20.97
C TYR A 186 -10.25 9.93 19.49
N ASN A 187 -11.16 9.48 18.64
CA ASN A 187 -11.21 9.77 17.20
C ASN A 187 -12.62 10.28 16.82
N GLN A 188 -12.93 10.32 15.53
CA GLN A 188 -14.20 10.77 14.96
C GLN A 188 -14.91 9.64 14.21
N LEU A 189 -14.69 8.38 14.62
CA LEU A 189 -15.30 7.22 13.97
C LEU A 189 -16.82 7.24 14.16
N THR A 190 -17.54 7.02 13.07
CA THR A 190 -19.02 6.84 13.06
C THR A 190 -19.44 5.39 12.88
N SER A 191 -18.52 4.52 12.46
CA SER A 191 -18.76 3.09 12.30
C SER A 191 -17.47 2.30 12.57
N LEU A 192 -17.61 1.00 12.79
CA LEU A 192 -16.51 0.04 12.79
C LEU A 192 -16.65 -0.91 11.60
N PRO A 193 -15.56 -1.27 10.92
CA PRO A 193 -15.55 -2.36 9.95
C PRO A 193 -15.70 -3.71 10.67
N ASP A 194 -15.69 -4.80 9.89
CA ASP A 194 -15.60 -6.14 10.44
C ASP A 194 -14.35 -6.29 11.30
N LEU A 195 -14.52 -6.88 12.47
CA LEU A 195 -13.44 -7.16 13.40
C LEU A 195 -12.89 -8.56 13.13
N PRO A 196 -11.56 -8.70 12.99
CA PRO A 196 -10.95 -9.97 12.67
C PRO A 196 -11.17 -10.98 13.79
N SER A 197 -11.27 -12.24 13.43
CA SER A 197 -11.61 -13.32 14.36
C SER A 197 -10.60 -13.50 15.50
N ASN A 198 -9.32 -13.15 15.25
CA ASN A 198 -8.25 -13.24 16.23
C ASN A 198 -8.13 -12.04 17.18
N LEU A 199 -8.87 -10.95 16.93
CA LEU A 199 -8.84 -9.78 17.80
C LEU A 199 -9.31 -10.20 19.20
N GLY A 200 -8.45 -10.04 20.22
CA GLY A 200 -8.80 -10.41 21.60
C GLY A 200 -8.43 -11.81 22.08
N LEU A 201 -7.86 -12.66 21.25
CA LEU A 201 -7.44 -14.00 21.70
C LEU A 201 -6.18 -13.98 22.60
N LEU A 202 -5.37 -12.92 22.53
CA LEU A 202 -4.04 -12.88 23.13
C LEU A 202 -3.85 -11.78 24.21
N TYR A 203 -4.75 -10.79 24.29
CA TYR A 203 -4.55 -9.58 25.09
C TYR A 203 -5.81 -9.15 25.85
N ASN A 204 -5.63 -8.58 27.05
CA ASN A 204 -6.70 -7.92 27.80
C ASN A 204 -7.01 -6.54 27.18
N ASN A 205 -8.29 -6.20 26.98
CA ASN A 205 -8.75 -4.99 26.29
C ASN A 205 -8.20 -4.87 24.85
N PRO A 206 -8.53 -5.82 23.96
CA PRO A 206 -8.02 -5.86 22.59
C PRO A 206 -8.60 -4.79 21.66
N LEU A 207 -9.72 -4.19 22.05
CA LEU A 207 -10.41 -3.15 21.30
C LEU A 207 -10.72 -2.00 22.25
N ASN A 208 -10.25 -0.80 21.90
CA ASN A 208 -10.65 0.42 22.58
C ASN A 208 -11.18 1.46 21.59
N ILE A 209 -12.49 1.68 21.64
CA ILE A 209 -13.23 2.62 20.79
C ILE A 209 -13.72 3.85 21.57
N PHE A 210 -13.28 4.03 22.82
CA PHE A 210 -13.79 5.06 23.71
C PHE A 210 -13.70 6.46 23.09
N ASN A 211 -14.68 7.33 23.36
CA ASN A 211 -14.72 8.71 22.84
C ASN A 211 -14.66 8.78 21.30
N ASN A 212 -15.44 7.93 20.64
CA ASN A 212 -15.86 8.03 19.25
C ASN A 212 -17.38 8.25 19.18
N ASN A 213 -17.92 8.39 17.97
CA ASN A 213 -19.33 8.67 17.70
C ASN A 213 -19.99 7.50 16.94
N ILE A 214 -19.72 6.26 17.37
CA ILE A 214 -20.16 5.04 16.67
C ILE A 214 -21.68 4.96 16.60
N GLU A 215 -22.20 4.79 15.38
CA GLU A 215 -23.62 4.64 15.05
C GLU A 215 -23.97 3.20 14.63
N CYS A 216 -23.02 2.47 14.06
CA CYS A 216 -23.17 1.07 13.65
C CYS A 216 -21.83 0.32 13.67
N VAL A 217 -21.87 -1.01 13.61
CA VAL A 217 -20.68 -1.88 13.62
C VAL A 217 -20.74 -2.97 12.54
N GLY A 218 -19.58 -3.43 12.07
CA GLY A 218 -19.43 -4.62 11.22
C GLY A 218 -19.72 -5.92 11.97
N ASP A 219 -19.31 -7.04 11.38
CA ASP A 219 -19.29 -8.34 12.05
C ASP A 219 -18.19 -8.39 13.12
N TYR A 220 -18.46 -9.11 14.21
CA TYR A 220 -17.52 -9.26 15.32
C TYR A 220 -17.73 -10.60 16.03
N SER A 221 -16.70 -11.06 16.74
CA SER A 221 -16.78 -12.28 17.53
C SER A 221 -17.55 -12.06 18.84
N GLU A 222 -18.15 -13.13 19.37
CA GLU A 222 -19.01 -13.11 20.58
C GLU A 222 -18.35 -12.47 21.81
N ILE A 223 -17.01 -12.42 21.86
CA ILE A 223 -16.28 -11.79 22.97
C ILE A 223 -16.55 -10.29 23.07
N PHE A 224 -16.98 -9.64 21.98
CA PHE A 224 -17.30 -8.22 21.93
C PHE A 224 -18.78 -7.91 22.13
N GLU A 225 -19.63 -8.92 22.31
CA GLU A 225 -21.09 -8.75 22.46
C GLU A 225 -21.45 -7.76 23.58
N GLU A 226 -20.74 -7.81 24.72
CA GLU A 226 -20.97 -6.89 25.84
C GLU A 226 -20.61 -5.44 25.50
N LEU A 227 -19.65 -5.22 24.60
CA LEU A 227 -19.17 -3.89 24.20
C LEU A 227 -19.94 -3.33 22.99
N LEU A 228 -20.22 -4.17 22.00
CA LEU A 228 -20.71 -3.77 20.67
C LEU A 228 -22.17 -4.12 20.41
N GLY A 229 -22.78 -5.04 21.18
CA GLY A 229 -24.16 -5.52 20.95
C GLY A 229 -25.25 -4.45 21.13
N ILE A 230 -24.89 -3.26 21.61
CA ILE A 230 -25.78 -2.10 21.68
C ILE A 230 -25.93 -1.35 20.35
N TYR A 231 -25.01 -1.57 19.40
CA TYR A 231 -25.01 -0.91 18.10
C TYR A 231 -25.70 -1.79 17.06
N PRO A 232 -26.50 -1.22 16.14
CA PRO A 232 -26.97 -1.96 14.99
C PRO A 232 -25.80 -2.36 14.09
N HIS A 233 -25.94 -3.48 13.38
CA HIS A 233 -25.04 -3.77 12.28
C HIS A 233 -25.19 -2.68 11.20
N CYS A 234 -24.06 -2.24 10.64
CA CYS A 234 -24.09 -1.30 9.53
C CYS A 234 -24.91 -1.91 8.38
N VAL A 235 -25.73 -1.12 7.69
CA VAL A 235 -26.57 -1.60 6.57
C VAL A 235 -25.70 -2.19 5.43
N ASP A 236 -24.41 -1.87 5.45
CA ASP A 236 -23.34 -2.34 4.56
C ASP A 236 -22.26 -3.16 5.31
N SER A 237 -22.58 -3.76 6.47
CA SER A 237 -21.61 -4.52 7.28
C SER A 237 -21.02 -5.75 6.60
N ASN A 238 -21.62 -6.24 5.51
CA ASN A 238 -21.10 -7.43 4.82
C ASN A 238 -19.95 -7.12 3.86
N ASN A 239 -19.40 -5.89 3.88
CA ASN A 239 -18.44 -5.43 2.88
C ASN A 239 -18.98 -5.57 1.43
N ILE A 240 -20.32 -5.63 1.27
CA ILE A 240 -20.95 -5.85 -0.03
C ILE A 240 -21.00 -4.52 -0.78
N ILE A 241 -20.31 -4.47 -1.91
CA ILE A 241 -20.33 -3.35 -2.84
C ILE A 241 -21.09 -3.73 -4.10
N THR A 242 -21.72 -2.75 -4.73
CA THR A 242 -22.30 -2.94 -6.06
C THR A 242 -21.23 -2.71 -7.12
N GLN A 243 -20.99 -3.72 -7.94
CA GLN A 243 -20.18 -3.65 -9.14
C GLN A 243 -21.08 -3.55 -10.37
N ASP A 244 -20.92 -2.47 -11.14
CA ASP A 244 -21.58 -2.31 -12.43
C ASP A 244 -20.61 -2.65 -13.58
N VAL A 245 -20.92 -3.69 -14.33
CA VAL A 245 -20.15 -4.15 -15.48
C VAL A 245 -20.87 -3.74 -16.76
N ASN A 246 -20.31 -2.77 -17.48
CA ASN A 246 -20.85 -2.30 -18.75
C ASN A 246 -20.42 -3.21 -19.90
N LEU A 247 -21.39 -3.82 -20.57
CA LEU A 247 -21.16 -4.77 -21.65
C LEU A 247 -21.64 -4.16 -22.98
N PRO A 248 -20.73 -3.74 -23.88
CA PRO A 248 -21.12 -3.18 -25.17
C PRO A 248 -21.76 -4.24 -26.07
N LEU A 249 -22.42 -3.79 -27.14
CA LEU A 249 -22.91 -4.69 -28.19
C LEU A 249 -21.73 -5.44 -28.84
N GLY A 250 -21.84 -6.76 -28.91
CA GLY A 250 -20.84 -7.60 -29.57
C GLY A 250 -19.88 -8.22 -28.55
N TRP A 251 -18.60 -8.35 -28.92
CA TRP A 251 -17.59 -8.98 -28.06
C TRP A 251 -16.99 -7.96 -27.09
N SER A 252 -16.87 -8.36 -25.83
CA SER A 252 -16.08 -7.68 -24.81
C SER A 252 -15.40 -8.69 -23.90
N ILE A 253 -14.58 -8.20 -22.97
CA ILE A 253 -13.96 -9.00 -21.91
C ILE A 253 -14.35 -8.37 -20.58
N PHE A 254 -14.92 -9.16 -19.69
CA PHE A 254 -15.35 -8.69 -18.38
C PHE A 254 -14.68 -9.48 -17.25
N SER A 255 -14.67 -8.88 -16.07
CA SER A 255 -14.26 -9.55 -14.84
C SER A 255 -15.08 -9.04 -13.66
N ILE A 256 -14.99 -9.75 -12.55
CA ILE A 256 -15.50 -9.29 -11.26
C ILE A 256 -14.33 -9.04 -10.31
N TYR A 257 -14.52 -8.12 -9.38
CA TYR A 257 -13.50 -7.76 -8.39
C TYR A 257 -13.94 -8.08 -6.95
N GLY A 258 -14.92 -8.95 -6.76
CA GLY A 258 -15.41 -9.35 -5.44
C GLY A 258 -16.08 -10.72 -5.51
N LEU A 259 -16.41 -11.31 -4.37
CA LEU A 259 -17.04 -12.63 -4.31
C LEU A 259 -18.56 -12.51 -4.28
N THR A 260 -19.26 -13.52 -4.81
CA THR A 260 -20.72 -13.62 -4.65
C THR A 260 -21.05 -14.95 -3.97
N PRO A 261 -22.21 -15.08 -3.29
CA PRO A 261 -22.61 -16.34 -2.68
C PRO A 261 -22.71 -17.52 -3.66
N ASN A 262 -22.80 -17.23 -4.96
CA ASN A 262 -22.87 -18.23 -6.00
C ASN A 262 -22.07 -17.80 -7.23
N MET A 263 -20.87 -18.36 -7.36
CA MET A 263 -19.93 -18.03 -8.43
C MET A 263 -20.27 -18.73 -9.77
N ASN A 264 -21.39 -19.47 -9.86
CA ASN A 264 -21.78 -20.11 -11.12
C ASN A 264 -22.10 -19.06 -12.19
N LEU A 265 -21.43 -19.14 -13.34
CA LEU A 265 -21.57 -18.16 -14.41
C LEU A 265 -23.02 -17.99 -14.90
N ASP A 266 -23.81 -19.06 -14.88
CA ASP A 266 -25.23 -18.99 -15.25
C ASP A 266 -26.03 -18.10 -14.29
N ASN A 267 -25.77 -18.19 -12.97
CA ASN A 267 -26.42 -17.35 -11.98
C ASN A 267 -25.98 -15.89 -12.09
N ILE A 268 -24.71 -15.66 -12.37
CA ILE A 268 -24.13 -14.32 -12.52
C ILE A 268 -24.71 -13.61 -13.75
N LEU A 269 -24.86 -14.33 -14.87
CA LEU A 269 -25.38 -13.76 -16.11
C LEU A 269 -26.91 -13.79 -16.21
N ASN A 270 -27.60 -14.50 -15.32
CA ASN A 270 -29.06 -14.60 -15.32
C ASN A 270 -29.79 -13.25 -15.45
N PRO A 271 -29.39 -12.16 -14.73
CA PRO A 271 -30.04 -10.86 -14.85
C PRO A 271 -30.03 -10.26 -16.26
N ILE A 272 -29.06 -10.64 -17.09
CA ILE A 272 -28.87 -10.15 -18.46
C ILE A 272 -28.96 -11.28 -19.51
N SER A 273 -29.44 -12.45 -19.13
CA SER A 273 -29.42 -13.66 -19.96
C SER A 273 -30.06 -13.47 -21.33
N SER A 274 -31.10 -12.64 -21.44
CA SER A 274 -31.75 -12.31 -22.73
C SER A 274 -30.84 -11.59 -23.72
N ASP A 275 -29.84 -10.87 -23.24
CA ASP A 275 -28.88 -10.14 -24.06
C ASP A 275 -27.56 -10.92 -24.26
N VAL A 276 -27.34 -12.02 -23.53
CA VAL A 276 -26.11 -12.83 -23.64
C VAL A 276 -26.26 -13.89 -24.73
N ILE A 277 -25.34 -13.90 -25.70
CA ILE A 277 -25.25 -14.95 -26.72
C ILE A 277 -24.37 -16.09 -26.20
N MET A 278 -23.15 -15.76 -25.76
CA MET A 278 -22.20 -16.72 -25.22
C MET A 278 -21.13 -16.07 -24.36
N ALA A 279 -20.48 -16.84 -23.48
CA ALA A 279 -19.26 -16.45 -22.80
C ALA A 279 -18.19 -17.56 -22.85
N LYS A 280 -16.92 -17.21 -22.64
CA LYS A 280 -15.78 -18.14 -22.66
C LYS A 280 -14.75 -17.81 -21.61
N ASP A 281 -14.13 -18.85 -21.04
CA ASP A 281 -12.95 -18.73 -20.19
C ASP A 281 -11.65 -18.67 -21.02
N ASN A 282 -10.50 -18.63 -20.33
CA ASN A 282 -9.17 -18.61 -20.96
C ASN A 282 -8.83 -19.92 -21.69
N TYR A 283 -9.43 -21.05 -21.29
CA TYR A 283 -9.15 -22.39 -21.83
C TYR A 283 -10.07 -22.77 -23.01
N GLY A 284 -11.07 -21.93 -23.31
CA GLY A 284 -12.03 -22.12 -24.39
C GLY A 284 -13.27 -22.91 -24.00
N ALA A 285 -13.51 -23.16 -22.70
CA ALA A 285 -14.80 -23.62 -22.22
C ALA A 285 -15.87 -22.56 -22.52
N VAL A 286 -17.10 -23.00 -22.78
CA VAL A 286 -18.15 -22.12 -23.31
C VAL A 286 -19.39 -22.15 -22.45
N TYR A 287 -19.96 -20.97 -22.24
CA TYR A 287 -21.32 -20.74 -21.78
C TYR A 287 -22.18 -20.36 -22.97
N LEU A 288 -23.32 -21.02 -23.15
CA LEU A 288 -24.27 -20.78 -24.23
C LEU A 288 -25.66 -20.58 -23.63
N SER A 289 -26.13 -19.33 -23.61
CA SER A 289 -27.40 -18.97 -22.99
C SER A 289 -28.59 -19.64 -23.68
N GLU A 290 -28.63 -19.64 -25.02
CA GLU A 290 -29.72 -20.24 -25.81
C GLU A 290 -29.91 -21.75 -25.54
N TYR A 291 -28.83 -22.44 -25.16
CA TYR A 291 -28.82 -23.89 -24.94
C TYR A 291 -28.85 -24.25 -23.45
N ASN A 292 -28.96 -23.28 -22.53
CA ASN A 292 -28.82 -23.46 -21.08
C ASN A 292 -27.60 -24.33 -20.73
N TYR A 293 -26.48 -24.07 -21.41
CA TYR A 293 -25.25 -24.86 -21.25
C TYR A 293 -24.18 -24.00 -20.59
N ASN A 294 -23.79 -24.37 -19.38
CA ASN A 294 -22.67 -23.76 -18.67
C ASN A 294 -21.48 -24.72 -18.62
N GLY A 295 -20.64 -24.69 -19.66
CA GLY A 295 -19.39 -25.43 -19.69
C GLY A 295 -18.22 -24.72 -19.01
N VAL A 296 -18.34 -23.42 -18.73
CA VAL A 296 -17.36 -22.65 -17.94
C VAL A 296 -17.46 -23.03 -16.46
N GLY A 297 -18.67 -23.22 -15.96
CA GLY A 297 -18.91 -23.60 -14.57
C GLY A 297 -18.96 -22.39 -13.65
N GLU A 298 -18.14 -22.42 -12.59
CA GLU A 298 -17.96 -21.31 -11.67
C GLU A 298 -16.89 -20.38 -12.22
N ILE A 299 -17.08 -19.06 -12.03
CA ILE A 299 -16.02 -18.10 -12.33
C ILE A 299 -15.05 -18.00 -11.16
N GLU A 300 -13.80 -17.77 -11.47
CA GLU A 300 -12.71 -17.64 -10.51
C GLU A 300 -12.35 -16.16 -10.34
N LEU A 301 -12.07 -15.78 -9.09
CA LEU A 301 -11.63 -14.43 -8.78
C LEU A 301 -10.28 -14.16 -9.46
N GLY A 302 -10.19 -13.04 -10.17
CA GLY A 302 -8.96 -12.64 -10.86
C GLY A 302 -8.82 -13.16 -12.29
N GLU A 303 -9.67 -14.09 -12.71
CA GLU A 303 -9.83 -14.43 -14.12
C GLU A 303 -10.75 -13.41 -14.83
N ALA A 304 -10.64 -13.36 -16.14
CA ALA A 304 -11.56 -12.64 -17.00
C ALA A 304 -12.23 -13.58 -18.00
N TYR A 305 -13.36 -13.13 -18.54
CA TYR A 305 -14.22 -13.93 -19.40
C TYR A 305 -14.58 -13.12 -20.66
N GLN A 306 -14.42 -13.75 -21.81
CA GLN A 306 -14.91 -13.15 -23.06
C GLN A 306 -16.42 -13.34 -23.10
N ILE A 307 -17.17 -12.29 -23.42
CA ILE A 307 -18.61 -12.36 -23.53
C ILE A 307 -19.09 -11.72 -24.82
N LYS A 308 -20.12 -12.30 -25.41
CA LYS A 308 -20.78 -11.78 -26.59
C LYS A 308 -22.22 -11.44 -26.26
N THR A 309 -22.61 -10.19 -26.44
CA THR A 309 -23.98 -9.71 -26.23
C THR A 309 -24.69 -9.40 -27.55
N SER A 310 -26.01 -9.49 -27.56
CA SER A 310 -26.89 -9.13 -28.67
C SER A 310 -27.31 -7.65 -28.65
N ASN A 311 -27.23 -6.99 -27.50
CA ASN A 311 -27.43 -5.55 -27.27
C ASN A 311 -26.44 -5.05 -26.22
N ALA A 312 -26.16 -3.74 -26.22
CA ALA A 312 -25.41 -3.13 -25.11
C ALA A 312 -26.27 -3.18 -23.82
N THR A 313 -25.68 -3.68 -22.73
CA THR A 313 -26.36 -3.90 -21.45
C THR A 313 -25.40 -3.62 -20.29
N SER A 314 -25.92 -3.60 -19.06
CA SER A 314 -25.10 -3.43 -17.85
C SER A 314 -25.50 -4.49 -16.85
N LEU A 315 -24.51 -5.20 -16.32
CA LEU A 315 -24.67 -6.22 -15.29
C LEU A 315 -24.31 -5.61 -13.94
N SER A 316 -25.31 -5.48 -13.07
CA SER A 316 -25.12 -4.98 -11.71
C SER A 316 -25.07 -6.15 -10.73
N LEU A 317 -23.97 -6.29 -10.00
CA LEU A 317 -23.70 -7.39 -9.07
C LEU A 317 -23.44 -6.84 -7.67
N ASN A 318 -24.04 -7.47 -6.66
CA ASN A 318 -23.65 -7.25 -5.28
C ASN A 318 -22.54 -8.24 -4.94
N VAL A 319 -21.33 -7.73 -4.75
CA VAL A 319 -20.14 -8.53 -4.48
C VAL A 319 -19.58 -8.19 -3.11
N GLU A 320 -19.17 -9.20 -2.36
CA GLU A 320 -18.34 -9.05 -1.17
C GLU A 320 -16.97 -8.49 -1.60
N TYR A 321 -16.59 -7.37 -1.00
CA TYR A 321 -15.33 -6.70 -1.26
C TYR A 321 -14.16 -7.62 -0.94
N ILE A 322 -13.23 -7.74 -1.90
CA ILE A 322 -11.95 -8.41 -1.71
C ILE A 322 -10.82 -7.41 -1.86
N GLU A 323 -9.71 -7.69 -1.17
CA GLU A 323 -8.49 -6.91 -1.24
C GLU A 323 -7.64 -7.37 -2.43
N PRO A 324 -7.41 -6.52 -3.45
CA PRO A 324 -6.64 -6.89 -4.63
C PRO A 324 -5.21 -7.35 -4.32
N GLU A 325 -4.59 -6.77 -3.29
CA GLU A 325 -3.22 -7.01 -2.88
C GLU A 325 -2.99 -8.39 -2.23
N THR A 326 -4.01 -8.96 -1.59
CA THR A 326 -3.95 -10.29 -0.98
C THR A 326 -4.39 -11.40 -1.94
N ASN A 327 -4.85 -11.03 -3.14
CA ASN A 327 -5.33 -11.94 -4.17
C ASN A 327 -4.50 -11.83 -5.47
N PRO A 328 -3.20 -12.19 -5.43
CA PRO A 328 -2.35 -12.10 -6.61
C PRO A 328 -2.79 -13.07 -7.70
N LEU A 329 -2.67 -12.64 -8.95
CA LEU A 329 -3.04 -13.46 -10.10
C LEU A 329 -1.90 -14.39 -10.49
N VAL A 330 -2.19 -15.68 -10.60
CA VAL A 330 -1.25 -16.66 -11.13
C VAL A 330 -1.22 -16.57 -12.65
N LEU A 331 -0.08 -16.15 -13.20
CA LEU A 331 0.14 -16.08 -14.64
C LEU A 331 1.03 -17.23 -15.08
N ASN A 332 0.57 -17.98 -16.07
CA ASN A 332 1.35 -19.03 -16.71
C ASN A 332 2.09 -18.47 -17.94
N ALA A 333 3.26 -19.03 -18.25
CA ALA A 333 4.01 -18.72 -19.45
C ALA A 333 3.11 -18.80 -20.69
N GLY A 334 3.09 -17.74 -21.50
CA GLY A 334 2.16 -17.59 -22.62
C GLY A 334 1.00 -16.64 -22.29
N TRP A 335 -0.16 -16.90 -22.92
CA TRP A 335 -1.34 -16.04 -22.84
C TRP A 335 -2.20 -16.37 -21.63
N ASN A 336 -2.57 -15.33 -20.90
CA ASN A 336 -3.50 -15.34 -19.78
C ASN A 336 -4.61 -14.33 -20.04
N MET A 337 -5.78 -14.57 -19.46
CA MET A 337 -6.91 -13.65 -19.47
C MET A 337 -7.21 -13.27 -18.03
N ILE A 338 -6.88 -12.03 -17.68
CA ILE A 338 -6.88 -11.55 -16.30
C ILE A 338 -8.00 -10.54 -16.07
N GLY A 339 -8.59 -10.58 -14.89
CA GLY A 339 -9.52 -9.55 -14.42
C GLY A 339 -8.78 -8.38 -13.78
N TYR A 340 -9.38 -7.19 -13.84
CA TYR A 340 -8.90 -6.05 -13.07
C TYR A 340 -9.61 -6.02 -11.70
N LEU A 341 -8.87 -6.32 -10.64
CA LEU A 341 -9.41 -6.49 -9.28
C LEU A 341 -9.64 -5.18 -8.53
N ARG A 342 -9.25 -4.03 -9.09
CA ARG A 342 -9.44 -2.76 -8.41
C ARG A 342 -10.77 -2.09 -8.74
N ASN A 343 -11.23 -1.24 -7.82
CA ASN A 343 -12.46 -0.45 -7.94
C ASN A 343 -12.26 0.98 -8.50
N GLN A 344 -11.02 1.37 -8.82
CA GLN A 344 -10.69 2.62 -9.50
C GLN A 344 -9.80 2.35 -10.73
N PRO A 345 -9.95 3.12 -11.83
CA PRO A 345 -9.08 2.98 -12.99
C PRO A 345 -7.62 3.35 -12.70
N ALA A 346 -6.68 2.69 -13.37
CA ALA A 346 -5.26 2.99 -13.27
C ALA A 346 -4.51 2.69 -14.58
N LEU A 347 -3.40 3.39 -14.83
CA LEU A 347 -2.63 3.21 -16.06
C LEU A 347 -2.06 1.78 -16.17
N ALA A 348 -2.26 1.14 -17.32
CA ALA A 348 -1.90 -0.26 -17.53
C ALA A 348 -0.39 -0.55 -17.36
N ASP A 349 0.47 0.39 -17.73
CA ASP A 349 1.92 0.29 -17.54
C ASP A 349 2.35 0.41 -16.08
N LEU A 350 1.60 1.13 -15.25
CA LEU A 350 1.82 1.16 -13.79
C LEU A 350 1.28 -0.11 -13.13
N VAL A 351 0.08 -0.56 -13.54
CA VAL A 351 -0.52 -1.81 -13.03
C VAL A 351 0.36 -3.02 -13.31
N LEU A 352 0.94 -3.09 -14.51
CA LEU A 352 1.78 -4.22 -14.91
C LEU A 352 3.27 -3.94 -14.72
N ASN A 353 3.64 -2.91 -13.96
CA ASN A 353 5.03 -2.43 -13.84
C ASN A 353 5.97 -3.50 -13.28
N GLU A 354 5.51 -4.32 -12.32
CA GLU A 354 6.30 -5.44 -11.78
C GLU A 354 6.76 -6.39 -12.89
N LEU A 355 5.84 -6.76 -13.79
CA LEU A 355 6.13 -7.64 -14.93
C LEU A 355 7.06 -6.96 -15.96
N ILE A 356 6.97 -5.64 -16.10
CA ILE A 356 7.81 -4.84 -16.99
C ILE A 356 9.24 -4.77 -16.46
N LEU A 357 9.43 -4.45 -15.18
CA LEU A 357 10.74 -4.31 -14.54
C LEU A 357 11.50 -5.64 -14.52
N CYS A 358 10.79 -6.75 -14.35
CA CYS A 358 11.37 -8.10 -14.44
C CYS A 358 11.57 -8.58 -15.90
N ASN A 359 11.23 -7.77 -16.90
CA ASN A 359 11.28 -8.13 -18.33
C ASN A 359 10.51 -9.42 -18.66
N ASN A 360 9.42 -9.67 -17.92
CA ASN A 360 8.57 -10.85 -18.10
C ASN A 360 7.30 -10.56 -18.92
N LEU A 361 6.85 -9.29 -18.97
CA LEU A 361 5.71 -8.89 -19.81
C LEU A 361 6.11 -8.75 -21.29
N ILE A 362 5.49 -9.55 -22.15
CA ILE A 362 5.67 -9.46 -23.62
C ILE A 362 4.71 -8.43 -24.21
N LEU A 363 3.43 -8.54 -23.86
CA LEU A 363 2.32 -7.78 -24.45
C LEU A 363 1.09 -7.87 -23.54
N ALA A 364 0.36 -6.77 -23.36
CA ALA A 364 -1.01 -6.79 -22.88
C ALA A 364 -1.95 -6.15 -23.92
N LYS A 365 -3.22 -6.56 -23.94
CA LYS A 365 -4.26 -5.96 -24.79
C LYS A 365 -5.63 -5.95 -24.13
N ASP A 366 -6.42 -4.94 -24.50
CA ASP A 366 -7.82 -4.79 -24.09
C ASP A 366 -8.79 -5.46 -25.08
N GLU A 367 -10.10 -5.25 -24.90
CA GLU A 367 -11.15 -5.76 -25.78
C GLU A 367 -11.20 -5.11 -27.17
N HIS A 368 -10.68 -3.89 -27.33
CA HIS A 368 -10.62 -3.16 -28.61
C HIS A 368 -9.39 -3.52 -29.44
N GLY A 369 -8.42 -4.20 -28.83
CA GLY A 369 -7.14 -4.54 -29.44
C GLY A 369 -6.09 -3.45 -29.27
N ASP A 370 -6.33 -2.47 -28.40
CA ASP A 370 -5.31 -1.55 -27.93
C ASP A 370 -4.30 -2.31 -27.09
N VAL A 371 -3.02 -1.92 -27.20
CA VAL A 371 -1.90 -2.73 -26.71
C VAL A 371 -0.98 -1.96 -25.79
N LEU A 372 -0.47 -2.64 -24.77
CA LEU A 372 0.70 -2.23 -24.01
C LEU A 372 1.88 -3.10 -24.45
N ILE A 373 2.90 -2.45 -25.00
CA ILE A 373 4.13 -3.09 -25.48
C ILE A 373 5.31 -2.48 -24.72
N PRO A 374 5.83 -3.15 -23.68
CA PRO A 374 6.92 -2.62 -22.85
C PRO A 374 8.18 -2.35 -23.66
N SER A 375 8.52 -3.23 -24.59
CA SER A 375 9.69 -3.07 -25.47
C SER A 375 9.63 -1.83 -26.38
N TRP A 376 8.44 -1.26 -26.59
CA TRP A 376 8.24 -0.03 -27.37
C TRP A 376 7.96 1.18 -26.48
N ASN A 377 7.98 1.01 -25.15
CA ASN A 377 7.57 2.00 -24.17
C ASN A 377 6.21 2.64 -24.55
N PHE A 378 5.26 1.79 -24.94
CA PHE A 378 3.98 2.22 -25.51
C PHE A 378 2.82 1.63 -24.73
N ASN A 379 2.02 2.50 -24.12
CA ASN A 379 0.74 2.17 -23.51
C ASN A 379 -0.40 2.73 -24.36
N GLY A 380 -0.97 1.89 -25.24
CA GLY A 380 -2.15 2.20 -26.03
C GLY A 380 -3.47 1.89 -25.32
N ILE A 381 -3.45 1.03 -24.30
CA ILE A 381 -4.62 0.69 -23.48
C ILE A 381 -5.08 1.90 -22.66
N GLY A 382 -4.13 2.74 -22.22
CA GLY A 382 -4.40 3.81 -21.27
C GLY A 382 -4.64 3.21 -19.89
N ASN A 383 -5.88 3.29 -19.39
CA ASN A 383 -6.24 2.78 -18.09
C ASN A 383 -6.79 1.34 -18.16
N MET A 384 -6.39 0.52 -17.21
CA MET A 384 -7.17 -0.64 -16.80
C MET A 384 -8.35 -0.18 -15.94
N GLU A 385 -9.55 -0.71 -16.18
CA GLU A 385 -10.80 -0.23 -15.59
C GLU A 385 -11.53 -1.35 -14.81
N PRO A 386 -12.20 -0.99 -13.69
CA PRO A 386 -13.05 -1.91 -12.93
C PRO A 386 -14.11 -2.59 -13.81
N GLY A 387 -14.26 -3.91 -13.65
CA GLY A 387 -15.21 -4.70 -14.42
C GLY A 387 -14.74 -5.13 -15.82
N LYS A 388 -13.54 -4.72 -16.25
CA LYS A 388 -12.94 -5.14 -17.51
C LYS A 388 -11.86 -6.21 -17.30
N GLY A 389 -11.75 -7.07 -18.31
CA GLY A 389 -10.67 -8.04 -18.41
C GLY A 389 -9.66 -7.72 -19.50
N TYR A 390 -8.45 -8.25 -19.35
CA TYR A 390 -7.31 -7.97 -20.22
C TYR A 390 -6.61 -9.26 -20.60
N GLN A 391 -6.04 -9.31 -21.80
CA GLN A 391 -5.22 -10.44 -22.22
C GLN A 391 -3.75 -10.08 -22.06
N VAL A 392 -3.04 -10.84 -21.23
CA VAL A 392 -1.65 -10.59 -20.87
C VAL A 392 -0.79 -11.76 -21.29
N LYS A 393 0.32 -11.48 -21.96
CA LYS A 393 1.29 -12.48 -22.39
C LYS A 393 2.60 -12.33 -21.62
N VAL A 394 2.99 -13.38 -20.89
CA VAL A 394 4.25 -13.43 -20.11
C VAL A 394 5.21 -14.49 -20.65
N GLU A 395 6.51 -14.32 -20.43
CA GLU A 395 7.55 -15.25 -20.88
C GLU A 395 7.66 -16.47 -19.95
N GLU A 396 7.62 -16.24 -18.64
CA GLU A 396 7.73 -17.25 -17.58
C GLU A 396 6.54 -17.15 -16.60
N ASN A 397 6.27 -18.26 -15.91
CA ASN A 397 5.24 -18.30 -14.86
C ASN A 397 5.57 -17.27 -13.76
N THR A 398 4.57 -16.51 -13.32
CA THR A 398 4.76 -15.43 -12.33
C THR A 398 3.45 -15.15 -11.58
N LEU A 399 3.54 -14.30 -10.57
CA LEU A 399 2.40 -13.65 -9.97
C LEU A 399 2.28 -12.22 -10.50
N LEU A 400 1.05 -11.70 -10.56
CA LEU A 400 0.77 -10.28 -10.72
C LEU A 400 0.09 -9.79 -9.45
N HIS A 401 0.69 -8.80 -8.80
CA HIS A 401 0.15 -8.15 -7.62
C HIS A 401 -0.54 -6.84 -8.01
N PHE A 402 -1.75 -6.62 -7.49
CA PHE A 402 -2.39 -5.32 -7.58
C PHE A 402 -2.04 -4.47 -6.36
N LEU A 403 -1.93 -3.15 -6.58
CA LEU A 403 -1.99 -2.22 -5.47
C LEU A 403 -3.40 -2.22 -4.85
N PRO A 404 -3.47 -1.93 -3.55
CA PRO A 404 -4.74 -1.76 -2.87
C PRO A 404 -5.63 -0.66 -3.45
N ASN A 405 -6.94 -0.79 -3.21
CA ASN A 405 -7.93 0.15 -3.75
C ASN A 405 -7.78 1.61 -3.29
N ASN A 406 -7.17 1.84 -2.14
CA ASN A 406 -6.92 3.17 -1.58
C ASN A 406 -5.54 3.77 -1.90
N ILE A 407 -4.70 3.06 -2.67
CA ILE A 407 -3.39 3.57 -3.14
C ILE A 407 -3.49 3.90 -4.63
N ASN A 408 -2.94 5.04 -5.06
CA ASN A 408 -2.84 5.35 -6.48
C ASN A 408 -1.61 4.68 -7.10
N TYR A 409 -1.74 4.22 -8.34
CA TYR A 409 -0.63 3.67 -9.12
C TYR A 409 0.40 4.71 -9.55
#